data_AF-A0A7Y5NMK1-F1
#
_entry.id   AF-A0A7Y5NMK1-F1
#
_cell.length_a   1.000
_cell.length_b   1.000
_cell.length_c   1.000
_cell.angle_alpha   90.00
_cell.angle_beta   90.00
_cell.angle_gamma   90.00
#
_symmetry.space_group_name_H-M   'P 1'
#
loop_
_entity.id
_entity.type
_entity.pdbx_description
1 polymer ?
#
loop_
_entity_poly.entity_id
_entity_poly.type
_entity_poly.pdbx_seq_one_letter_code
_entity_poly.pdbx_strand_id
1 'polypeptide(L)'
;MTHAESPADNFADLPLHDAVIGRITLDWAAGTLRLELSVFYARDAHAIPSTLTFEGLTDVSLSRHEPWGPSVYVNSSVFEPPTCYRLEMQSGDVIEVGAASFRLTRTPDP
;
A
#
# COMPACT_ATOMS: atom_id res chain seq x y z
N MET A 1 13.43 -24.67 7.49
CA MET A 1 13.29 -24.28 6.07
C MET A 1 12.43 -23.04 6.04
N THR A 2 13.06 -21.89 5.87
CA THR A 2 12.37 -20.59 5.87
C THR A 2 11.92 -20.33 4.45
N HIS A 3 10.61 -20.40 4.16
CA HIS A 3 10.08 -19.89 2.90
C HIS A 3 10.16 -18.37 2.95
N ALA A 4 11.23 -17.80 2.41
CA ALA A 4 11.21 -16.42 1.97
C ALA A 4 10.26 -16.37 0.77
N GLU A 5 9.09 -15.77 0.95
CA GLU A 5 8.21 -15.44 -0.16
C GLU A 5 8.96 -14.54 -1.13
N SER A 6 8.90 -14.88 -2.41
CA SER A 6 9.37 -14.01 -3.48
C SER A 6 8.67 -12.66 -3.36
N PRO A 7 9.38 -11.52 -3.51
CA PRO A 7 8.70 -10.24 -3.66
C PRO A 7 7.76 -10.36 -4.86
N ALA A 8 6.53 -9.87 -4.74
CA ALA A 8 5.67 -9.74 -5.90
C ALA A 8 6.37 -8.81 -6.89
N ASP A 9 6.74 -9.33 -8.07
CA ASP A 9 7.42 -8.55 -9.09
C ASP A 9 6.49 -7.49 -9.70
N ASN A 10 5.17 -7.68 -9.60
CA ASN A 10 4.15 -6.73 -10.05
C ASN A 10 3.31 -6.20 -8.88
N PHE A 11 3.04 -4.90 -8.91
CA PHE A 11 2.22 -4.23 -7.90
C PHE A 11 0.79 -4.77 -7.84
N ALA A 12 0.22 -5.13 -9.00
CA ALA A 12 -1.14 -5.65 -9.12
C ALA A 12 -1.32 -7.03 -8.44
N ASP A 13 -0.24 -7.75 -8.18
CA ASP A 13 -0.27 -9.07 -7.53
C ASP A 13 -0.15 -8.96 -6.00
N LEU A 14 0.01 -7.75 -5.45
CA LEU A 14 0.05 -7.54 -4.01
C LEU A 14 -1.33 -7.83 -3.38
N PRO A 15 -1.40 -8.51 -2.22
CA PRO A 15 -2.65 -8.81 -1.53
C PRO A 15 -3.21 -7.59 -0.78
N LEU A 16 -3.45 -6.49 -1.48
CA LEU A 16 -3.87 -5.22 -0.88
C LEU A 16 -5.38 -5.09 -0.72
N HIS A 17 -6.20 -5.93 -1.36
CA HIS A 17 -7.65 -5.94 -1.15
C HIS A 17 -7.98 -6.19 0.33
N ASP A 18 -8.88 -5.38 0.89
CA ASP A 18 -9.23 -5.33 2.33
C ASP A 18 -8.07 -4.99 3.27
N ALA A 19 -6.88 -4.61 2.76
CA ALA A 19 -5.79 -4.17 3.64
C ALA A 19 -6.18 -2.88 4.38
N VAL A 20 -5.80 -2.80 5.65
CA VAL A 20 -6.13 -1.66 6.51
C VAL A 20 -4.97 -0.69 6.53
N ILE A 21 -5.18 0.56 6.11
CA ILE A 21 -4.17 1.63 6.22
C ILE A 21 -4.25 2.25 7.61
N GLY A 22 -3.17 2.12 8.40
CA GLY A 22 -3.06 2.69 9.74
C GLY A 22 -2.32 4.03 9.77
N ARG A 23 -1.18 4.12 9.08
CA ARG A 23 -0.35 5.33 9.04
C ARG A 23 0.24 5.55 7.65
N ILE A 24 0.31 6.82 7.25
CA ILE A 24 1.03 7.28 6.06
C ILE A 24 2.13 8.21 6.52
N THR A 25 3.38 7.92 6.13
CA THR A 25 4.55 8.76 6.44
C THR A 25 5.23 9.16 5.14
N LEU A 26 5.32 10.46 4.90
CA LEU A 26 6.07 11.03 3.78
C LEU A 26 7.38 11.61 4.31
N ASP A 27 8.51 11.03 3.88
CA ASP A 27 9.83 11.63 4.07
C ASP A 27 10.19 12.44 2.84
N TRP A 28 10.13 13.76 2.98
CA TRP A 28 10.37 14.69 1.88
C TRP A 28 11.84 14.72 1.44
N ALA A 29 12.77 14.64 2.38
CA ALA A 29 14.19 14.73 2.06
C ALA A 29 14.69 13.42 1.41
N ALA A 30 14.18 12.28 1.89
CA ALA A 30 14.50 10.97 1.32
C ALA A 30 13.69 10.65 0.04
N GLY A 31 12.64 11.43 -0.27
CA GLY A 31 11.74 11.14 -1.39
C GLY A 31 11.09 9.76 -1.26
N THR A 32 10.56 9.45 -0.08
CA THR A 32 10.01 8.13 0.27
C THR A 32 8.62 8.25 0.90
N LEU A 33 7.68 7.42 0.47
CA LEU A 33 6.35 7.28 1.08
C LEU A 33 6.23 5.91 1.72
N ARG A 34 5.78 5.86 2.96
CA ARG A 34 5.56 4.63 3.71
C ARG A 34 4.11 4.53 4.14
N LEU A 35 3.45 3.43 3.77
CA LEU A 35 2.16 3.03 4.29
C LEU A 35 2.35 1.89 5.28
N GLU A 36 1.92 2.10 6.53
CA GLU A 36 1.80 1.04 7.54
C GLU A 36 0.41 0.40 7.40
N LEU A 37 0.41 -0.90 7.14
CA LEU A 37 -0.75 -1.68 6.72
C LEU A 37 -1.00 -2.87 7.64
N SER A 38 -2.23 -3.36 7.69
CA SER A 38 -2.52 -4.76 8.06
C SER A 38 -3.05 -5.50 6.84
N VAL A 39 -2.35 -6.56 6.41
CA VAL A 39 -2.53 -7.22 5.10
C VAL A 39 -3.02 -8.66 5.27
N PHE A 40 -4.06 -9.05 4.53
CA PHE A 40 -4.63 -10.39 4.53
C PHE A 40 -4.01 -11.25 3.41
N TYR A 41 -2.91 -11.96 3.71
CA TYR A 41 -2.19 -12.78 2.72
C TYR A 41 -2.92 -14.06 2.30
N ALA A 42 -3.88 -14.53 3.09
CA ALA A 42 -4.69 -15.69 2.80
C ALA A 42 -6.13 -15.44 3.27
N ARG A 43 -7.09 -16.05 2.56
CA ARG A 43 -8.51 -15.99 2.94
C ARG A 43 -8.68 -16.57 4.35
N ASP A 44 -9.45 -15.89 5.18
CA ASP A 44 -9.77 -16.28 6.58
C ASP A 44 -8.56 -16.30 7.54
N ALA A 45 -7.38 -15.82 7.12
CA ALA A 45 -6.23 -15.66 8.00
C ALA A 45 -6.26 -14.31 8.75
N HIS A 46 -5.49 -14.22 9.84
CA HIS A 46 -5.25 -12.95 10.51
C HIS A 46 -4.47 -12.00 9.60
N ALA A 47 -4.80 -10.71 9.66
CA ALA A 47 -4.02 -9.68 8.99
C ALA A 47 -2.62 -9.62 9.60
N ILE A 48 -1.59 -9.53 8.75
CA ILE A 48 -0.20 -9.42 9.15
C ILE A 48 0.20 -7.94 9.02
N PRO A 49 0.80 -7.33 10.06
CA PRO A 49 1.39 -6.01 9.95
C PRO A 49 2.42 -5.97 8.83
N SER A 50 2.27 -5.02 7.90
CA SER A 50 3.13 -4.89 6.74
C SER A 50 3.42 -3.42 6.46
N THR A 51 4.53 -3.19 5.77
CA THR A 51 4.91 -1.86 5.31
C THR A 51 5.00 -1.87 3.79
N LEU A 52 4.24 -1.00 3.12
CA LEU A 52 4.42 -0.70 1.70
C LEU A 52 5.24 0.58 1.58
N THR A 53 6.44 0.47 1.00
CA THR A 53 7.37 1.58 0.81
C THR A 53 7.48 1.91 -0.66
N PHE A 54 7.42 3.19 -1.00
CA PHE A 54 7.71 3.73 -2.34
C PHE A 54 8.96 4.58 -2.28
N GLU A 55 9.90 4.37 -3.21
CA GLU A 55 11.19 5.08 -3.27
C GLU A 55 11.35 5.84 -4.60
N GLY A 56 12.07 6.95 -4.56
CA GLY A 56 12.22 7.83 -5.72
C GLY A 56 10.92 8.54 -6.08
N LEU A 57 10.23 9.08 -5.07
CA LEU A 57 8.99 9.81 -5.24
C LEU A 57 9.13 10.99 -6.21
N THR A 58 8.14 11.13 -7.08
CA THR A 58 7.99 12.27 -8.00
C THR A 58 6.66 13.01 -7.79
N ASP A 59 5.63 12.30 -7.32
CA ASP A 59 4.30 12.85 -7.05
C ASP A 59 3.60 12.06 -5.94
N VAL A 60 2.80 12.75 -5.12
CA VAL A 60 1.95 12.13 -4.09
C VAL A 60 0.64 12.91 -3.98
N SER A 61 -0.48 12.22 -4.18
CA SER A 61 -1.84 12.73 -3.96
C SER A 61 -2.56 11.84 -2.95
N LEU A 62 -3.08 12.45 -1.88
CA LEU A 62 -3.78 11.76 -0.79
C LEU A 62 -5.13 12.44 -0.56
N SER A 63 -6.22 11.79 -0.95
CA SER A 63 -7.57 12.27 -0.62
C SER A 63 -8.13 11.62 0.63
N ARG A 64 -8.98 12.36 1.35
CA ARG A 64 -9.72 11.89 2.54
C ARG A 64 -11.04 12.63 2.69
N HIS A 65 -11.83 12.62 1.63
CA HIS A 65 -13.16 13.21 1.57
C HIS A 65 -14.26 12.23 1.98
N GLU A 66 -13.98 10.92 1.94
CA GLU A 66 -14.90 9.84 2.34
C GLU A 66 -16.26 9.84 1.59
N PRO A 67 -16.29 9.92 0.24
CA PRO A 67 -17.53 10.04 -0.54
C PRO A 67 -18.52 8.87 -0.40
N TRP A 68 -18.05 7.69 -0.01
CA TRP A 68 -18.88 6.49 0.25
C TRP A 68 -19.04 6.21 1.76
N GLY A 69 -18.60 7.15 2.59
CA GLY A 69 -18.58 7.05 4.04
C GLY A 69 -17.21 6.68 4.62
N PRO A 70 -17.04 6.77 5.95
CA PRO A 70 -15.75 6.55 6.60
C PRO A 70 -15.24 5.12 6.41
N SER A 71 -14.02 4.97 5.92
CA SER A 71 -13.35 3.68 5.80
C SER A 71 -11.82 3.85 5.75
N VAL A 72 -11.11 2.81 6.16
CA VAL A 72 -9.64 2.70 6.11
C VAL A 72 -9.18 1.47 5.33
N TYR A 73 -10.12 0.74 4.72
CA TYR A 73 -9.86 -0.46 3.95
C TYR A 73 -9.58 -0.11 2.48
N VAL A 74 -8.62 -0.79 1.88
CA VAL A 74 -8.33 -0.70 0.45
C VAL A 74 -9.36 -1.51 -0.34
N ASN A 75 -10.00 -0.87 -1.31
CA ASN A 75 -10.94 -1.48 -2.25
C ASN A 75 -10.19 -2.12 -3.43
N SER A 76 -9.26 -1.39 -4.04
CA SER A 76 -8.51 -1.87 -5.20
C SER A 76 -7.13 -1.21 -5.29
N SER A 77 -6.22 -1.85 -6.02
CA SER A 77 -4.89 -1.30 -6.30
C SER A 77 -4.49 -1.58 -7.75
N VAL A 78 -3.93 -0.57 -8.41
CA VAL A 78 -3.50 -0.66 -9.81
C VAL A 78 -2.15 0.03 -9.99
N PHE A 79 -1.36 -0.48 -10.92
CA PHE A 79 -0.18 0.21 -11.44
C PHE A 79 -0.47 0.72 -12.84
N GLU A 80 -0.31 2.02 -13.02
CA GLU A 80 -0.43 2.74 -14.28
C GLU A 80 0.98 3.08 -14.78
N PRO A 81 1.50 2.37 -15.79
CA PRO A 81 2.85 2.59 -16.28
C PRO A 81 3.06 4.04 -16.78
N PRO A 82 4.27 4.60 -16.60
CA PRO A 82 5.48 3.90 -16.17
C PRO A 82 5.76 3.95 -14.65
N THR A 83 5.08 4.79 -13.87
CA THR A 83 5.51 5.11 -12.48
C THR A 83 4.37 5.42 -11.51
N CYS A 84 3.10 5.28 -11.91
CA CYS A 84 1.97 5.66 -11.08
C CYS A 84 1.37 4.44 -10.37
N TYR A 85 1.36 4.46 -9.05
CA TYR A 85 0.71 3.48 -8.20
C TYR A 85 -0.53 4.09 -7.59
N ARG A 86 -1.66 3.42 -7.71
CA ARG A 86 -2.95 3.93 -7.26
C ARG A 86 -3.63 2.92 -6.34
N LEU A 87 -4.07 3.39 -5.18
CA LEU A 87 -4.92 2.65 -4.25
C LEU A 87 -6.25 3.37 -4.14
N GLU A 88 -7.34 2.67 -4.42
CA GLU A 88 -8.69 3.13 -4.14
C GLU A 88 -9.11 2.60 -2.78
N MET A 89 -9.60 3.47 -1.92
CA MET A 89 -10.13 3.14 -0.61
C MET A 89 -11.61 2.77 -0.72
N GLN A 90 -12.11 1.94 0.19
CA GLN A 90 -13.54 1.65 0.32
C GLN A 90 -14.36 2.87 0.79
N SER A 91 -13.70 3.95 1.19
CA SER A 91 -14.33 5.25 1.40
C SER A 91 -14.62 5.98 0.09
N GLY A 92 -14.06 5.50 -1.03
CA GLY A 92 -14.05 6.14 -2.35
C GLY A 92 -12.93 7.17 -2.52
N ASP A 93 -12.06 7.32 -1.53
CA ASP A 93 -10.83 8.11 -1.65
C ASP A 93 -9.79 7.38 -2.49
N VAL A 94 -8.87 8.14 -3.06
CA VAL A 94 -7.74 7.64 -3.86
C VAL A 94 -6.43 8.14 -3.28
N ILE A 95 -5.47 7.22 -3.16
CA ILE A 95 -4.05 7.49 -2.92
C ILE A 95 -3.32 7.22 -4.23
N GLU A 96 -2.68 8.25 -4.79
CA GLU A 96 -1.87 8.14 -6.01
C GLU A 96 -0.42 8.51 -5.70
N VAL A 97 0.50 7.71 -6.21
CA VAL A 97 1.93 7.82 -5.92
C VAL A 97 2.72 7.66 -7.22
N GLY A 98 3.41 8.72 -7.63
CA GLY A 98 4.47 8.65 -8.63
C GLY A 98 5.78 8.24 -7.96
N ALA A 99 6.33 7.08 -8.32
CA ALA A 99 7.59 6.58 -7.74
C ALA A 99 8.40 5.71 -8.72
N ALA A 100 9.71 5.58 -8.46
CA ALA A 100 10.59 4.73 -9.24
C ALA A 100 10.44 3.24 -8.90
N SER A 101 10.10 2.93 -7.64
CA SER A 101 9.94 1.55 -7.17
C SER A 101 9.00 1.46 -5.97
N PHE A 102 8.59 0.23 -5.66
CA PHE A 102 7.84 -0.10 -4.45
C PHE A 102 8.39 -1.38 -3.81
N ARG A 103 8.09 -1.57 -2.52
CA ARG A 103 8.36 -2.81 -1.79
C ARG A 103 7.34 -3.03 -0.68
N LEU A 104 6.70 -4.19 -0.68
CA LEU A 104 5.90 -4.67 0.46
C LEU A 104 6.76 -5.57 1.35
N THR A 105 6.87 -5.25 2.63
CA THR A 105 7.54 -6.09 3.63
C THR A 105 6.60 -6.44 4.76
N ARG A 106 6.59 -7.71 5.18
CA ARG A 106 5.99 -8.11 6.45
C ARG A 106 6.79 -7.47 7.57
N THR A 107 6.11 -6.77 8.46
CA THR A 107 6.71 -6.26 9.68
C THR A 107 6.50 -7.35 10.73
N PRO A 108 7.57 -7.96 11.29
CA PRO A 108 7.40 -8.91 12.39
C PRO A 108 6.69 -8.20 13.54
N ASP A 109 5.82 -8.92 14.24
CA ASP A 109 5.31 -8.44 15.53
C ASP A 109 6.51 -8.07 16.43
N PRO A 110 6.44 -6.93 17.15
CA PRO A 110 7.52 -6.49 18.03
C PRO A 110 7.83 -7.50 19.15
#